data_AF-A0A8H8NQK8-F1
#
_entry.id   AF-A0A8H8NQK8-F1
#
_cell.length_a   1.000
_cell.length_b   1.000
_cell.length_c   1.000
_cell.angle_alpha   90.00
_cell.angle_beta   90.00
_cell.angle_gamma   90.00
#
_symmetry.space_group_name_H-M   'P 1'
#
loop_
_entity.id
_entity.type
_entity.pdbx_description
1 polymer ?
#
loop_
_entity_poly.entity_id
_entity_poly.type
_entity_poly.pdbx_seq_one_letter_code
_entity_poly.pdbx_strand_id
1 'polypeptide(L)'
;MLHITSGLVTLLAASTFVAAARLRDGQYKISYSPAPCGIETKHFLHLTGRAVNATFNPIPESQAQIWTVTTSATDSTWREIQSETYRGISLGYPTAKSDIRVRGIDENSKDFYYFNMVDNEGLKEGYYYVFPYTSRDIVVNGDSRIESRNRFASPAYLRGNITQLPMLPLLFTPVTSVQVSAEA
;
A
#
# COMPACT_ATOMS: atom_id res chain seq x y z
N MET A 1 40.55 -32.46 -36.41
CA MET A 1 40.08 -31.09 -36.15
C MET A 1 38.95 -31.16 -35.13
N LEU A 2 39.23 -30.85 -33.86
CA LEU A 2 38.19 -30.70 -32.84
C LEU A 2 37.86 -29.20 -32.74
N HIS A 3 36.65 -28.83 -33.15
CA HIS A 3 36.10 -27.50 -32.94
C HIS A 3 35.63 -27.40 -31.48
N ILE A 4 36.31 -26.58 -30.68
CA ILE A 4 35.84 -26.19 -29.35
C ILE A 4 34.98 -24.95 -29.55
N THR A 5 33.66 -25.14 -29.58
CA THR A 5 32.68 -24.04 -29.58
C THR A 5 32.66 -23.37 -28.21
N SER A 6 32.90 -22.06 -28.22
CA SER A 6 32.90 -21.18 -27.06
C SER A 6 31.51 -21.14 -26.41
N GLY A 7 31.43 -21.56 -25.13
CA GLY A 7 30.25 -21.37 -24.30
C GLY A 7 30.14 -19.91 -23.88
N LEU A 8 29.17 -19.19 -24.46
CA LEU A 8 28.80 -17.85 -24.06
C LEU A 8 28.06 -17.93 -22.71
N VAL A 9 28.72 -17.57 -21.61
CA VAL A 9 28.06 -17.38 -20.31
C VAL A 9 27.43 -15.99 -20.31
N THR A 10 26.13 -15.89 -20.60
CA THR A 10 25.36 -14.68 -20.38
C THR A 10 25.20 -14.46 -18.87
N LEU A 11 26.02 -13.56 -18.32
CA LEU A 11 25.87 -13.05 -16.96
C LEU A 11 24.68 -12.08 -16.94
N LEU A 12 23.48 -12.62 -16.68
CA LEU A 12 22.33 -11.82 -16.28
C LEU A 12 22.61 -11.27 -14.88
N ALA A 13 23.32 -10.15 -14.78
CA ALA A 13 23.21 -9.25 -13.64
C ALA A 13 21.84 -8.57 -13.75
N ALA A 14 20.77 -9.34 -13.56
CA ALA A 14 19.46 -8.80 -13.26
C ALA A 14 19.64 -8.08 -11.92
N SER A 15 19.50 -6.76 -11.94
CA SER A 15 19.40 -5.93 -10.75
C SER A 15 18.46 -6.63 -9.77
N THR A 16 19.02 -7.01 -8.62
CA THR A 16 18.33 -7.72 -7.53
C THR A 16 17.37 -6.76 -6.83
N PHE A 17 16.36 -6.28 -7.53
CA PHE A 17 15.06 -6.07 -6.91
C PHE A 17 14.35 -7.41 -7.05
N VAL A 18 14.70 -8.33 -6.15
CA VAL A 18 13.85 -9.48 -5.88
C VAL A 18 12.47 -8.87 -5.60
N ALA A 19 11.52 -9.10 -6.51
CA ALA A 19 10.13 -8.69 -6.32
C ALA A 19 9.66 -9.41 -5.06
N ALA A 20 9.77 -8.70 -3.94
CA ALA A 20 9.50 -9.23 -2.64
C ALA A 20 7.99 -9.54 -2.52
N ALA A 21 7.64 -10.39 -1.56
CA ALA A 21 6.47 -11.26 -1.60
C ALA A 21 5.22 -10.48 -2.02
N ARG A 22 4.83 -10.65 -3.29
CA ARG A 22 3.72 -9.94 -3.93
C ARG A 22 2.51 -10.11 -3.02
N LEU A 23 2.08 -9.02 -2.36
CA LEU A 23 0.81 -8.99 -1.65
C LEU A 23 -0.21 -9.63 -2.59
N ARG A 24 -0.80 -10.73 -2.15
CA ARG A 24 -1.72 -11.51 -2.97
C ARG A 24 -2.96 -10.68 -3.24
N ASP A 25 -3.63 -10.99 -4.34
CA ASP A 25 -4.94 -10.40 -4.60
C ASP A 25 -5.92 -10.92 -3.55
N GLY A 26 -6.76 -10.03 -3.02
CA GLY A 26 -7.68 -10.38 -1.95
C GLY A 26 -8.23 -9.20 -1.18
N GLN A 27 -8.93 -9.52 -0.09
CA GLN A 27 -9.58 -8.56 0.78
C GLN A 27 -8.75 -8.30 2.04
N TYR A 28 -8.53 -7.03 2.34
CA TYR A 28 -7.65 -6.57 3.40
C TYR A 28 -8.30 -5.48 4.25
N LYS A 29 -7.92 -5.46 5.53
CA LYS A 29 -8.02 -4.27 6.37
C LYS A 29 -6.67 -3.57 6.34
N ILE A 30 -6.66 -2.29 5.96
CA ILE A 30 -5.44 -1.51 5.80
C ILE A 30 -5.32 -0.58 7.00
N SER A 31 -4.18 -0.60 7.68
CA SER A 31 -3.95 0.22 8.87
C SER A 31 -2.53 0.77 8.93
N TYR A 32 -2.33 1.77 9.78
CA TYR A 32 -1.00 2.16 10.23
C TYR A 32 -1.01 2.31 11.75
N SER A 33 0.15 2.15 12.39
CA SER A 33 0.31 2.33 13.83
C SER A 33 1.37 3.41 14.10
N PRO A 34 0.98 4.65 14.41
CA PRO A 34 1.92 5.70 14.77
C PRO A 34 2.64 5.35 16.07
N ALA A 35 3.97 5.32 16.08
CA ALA A 35 4.76 5.24 17.31
C ALA A 35 4.79 6.63 17.98
N PRO A 36 3.68 7.07 18.60
CA PRO A 36 3.55 6.97 20.06
C PRO A 36 2.12 6.64 20.54
N CYS A 37 1.24 6.17 19.65
CA CYS A 37 -0.05 5.64 20.05
C CYS A 37 0.23 4.35 20.85
N GLY A 38 -0.28 4.27 22.08
CA GLY A 38 -0.09 3.09 22.95
C GLY A 38 -0.34 1.80 22.17
N ILE A 39 0.35 0.73 22.59
CA ILE A 39 0.68 -0.55 21.91
C ILE A 39 -0.49 -1.25 21.15
N GLU A 40 -1.70 -0.74 21.20
CA GLU A 40 -2.93 -1.34 20.67
C GLU A 40 -3.75 -0.44 19.72
N THR A 41 -3.48 0.87 19.59
CA THR A 41 -4.33 1.74 18.76
C THR A 41 -3.89 1.72 17.29
N LYS A 42 -4.48 0.81 16.50
CA LYS A 42 -4.37 0.83 15.03
C LYS A 42 -5.30 1.91 14.46
N HIS A 43 -4.82 2.63 13.46
CA HIS A 43 -5.65 3.54 12.67
C HIS A 43 -5.94 2.91 11.31
N PHE A 44 -7.22 2.69 11.01
CA PHE A 44 -7.65 2.00 9.78
C PHE A 44 -8.02 2.97 8.69
N LEU A 45 -7.63 2.64 7.44
CA LEU A 45 -7.97 3.39 6.25
C LEU A 45 -9.49 3.41 6.08
N HIS A 46 -10.04 4.60 5.87
CA HIS A 46 -11.47 4.85 5.90
C HIS A 46 -11.86 5.93 4.89
N LEU A 47 -12.97 5.71 4.20
CA LEU A 47 -13.69 6.72 3.42
C LEU A 47 -15.03 7.03 4.10
N THR A 48 -15.32 8.31 4.28
CA THR A 48 -16.63 8.78 4.75
C THR A 48 -17.61 9.02 3.60
N GLY A 49 -17.18 8.83 2.35
CA GLY A 49 -17.98 8.99 1.14
C GLY A 49 -17.23 8.57 -0.13
N ARG A 50 -17.90 8.62 -1.28
CA ARG A 50 -17.37 8.10 -2.56
C ARG A 50 -16.20 8.91 -3.14
N ALA A 51 -16.27 10.25 -3.08
CA ALA A 51 -15.30 11.15 -3.70
C ALA A 51 -14.60 12.07 -2.67
N VAL A 52 -14.41 11.56 -1.45
CA VAL A 52 -13.83 12.32 -0.33
C VAL A 52 -12.39 11.88 -0.07
N ASN A 53 -11.62 12.77 0.58
CA ASN A 53 -10.29 12.42 1.05
C ASN A 53 -10.36 11.23 2.00
N ALA A 54 -9.51 10.24 1.80
CA ALA A 54 -9.39 9.13 2.73
C ALA A 54 -8.75 9.61 4.03
N THR A 55 -9.10 8.95 5.12
CA THR A 55 -8.55 9.18 6.44
C THR A 55 -8.11 7.85 7.03
N PHE A 56 -7.28 7.92 8.06
CA PHE A 56 -7.00 6.80 8.92
C PHE A 56 -7.55 7.11 10.32
N ASN A 57 -8.51 6.31 10.75
CA ASN A 57 -9.29 6.55 11.97
C ASN A 57 -8.92 5.52 13.05
N PRO A 58 -8.76 5.91 14.32
CA PRO A 58 -8.55 5.00 15.44
C PRO A 58 -9.88 4.37 15.83
N ILE A 59 -10.25 3.32 15.11
CA ILE A 59 -11.49 2.55 15.31
C ILE A 59 -11.16 1.10 15.64
N PRO A 60 -12.06 0.38 16.33
CA PRO A 60 -11.90 -1.06 16.54
C PRO A 60 -11.76 -1.80 15.20
N GLU A 61 -10.95 -2.85 15.17
CA GLU A 61 -10.72 -3.65 13.96
C GLU A 61 -12.02 -4.30 13.41
N SER A 62 -13.02 -4.52 14.27
CA SER A 62 -14.36 -4.99 13.88
C SER A 62 -15.15 -3.96 13.06
N GLN A 63 -14.77 -2.68 13.10
CA GLN A 63 -15.38 -1.58 12.34
C GLN A 63 -14.52 -1.12 11.16
N ALA A 64 -13.34 -1.73 10.96
CA ALA A 64 -12.45 -1.39 9.86
C ALA A 64 -13.11 -1.69 8.51
N GLN A 65 -13.00 -0.75 7.57
CA GLN A 65 -13.43 -0.97 6.19
C GLN A 65 -12.56 -2.03 5.53
N ILE A 66 -13.20 -2.82 4.66
CA ILE A 66 -12.53 -3.84 3.85
C ILE A 66 -12.20 -3.23 2.49
N TRP A 67 -11.01 -3.56 2.02
CA TRP A 67 -10.44 -3.10 0.76
C TRP A 67 -10.03 -4.29 -0.08
N THR A 68 -10.52 -4.37 -1.31
CA THR A 68 -10.07 -5.34 -2.29
C THR A 68 -8.81 -4.82 -2.96
N VAL A 69 -7.72 -5.58 -2.85
CA VAL A 69 -6.45 -5.29 -3.49
C VAL A 69 -6.31 -6.24 -4.68
N THR A 70 -6.09 -5.68 -5.86
CA THR A 70 -5.92 -6.46 -7.09
C THR A 70 -4.64 -6.09 -7.80
N THR A 71 -3.96 -7.08 -8.38
CA THR A 71 -2.78 -6.88 -9.21
C THR A 71 -3.21 -6.40 -10.58
N SER A 72 -2.54 -5.37 -11.09
CA SER A 72 -2.79 -4.92 -12.46
C SER A 72 -2.52 -6.04 -13.46
N ALA A 73 -3.45 -6.22 -14.41
CA ALA A 73 -3.31 -7.20 -15.48
C ALA A 73 -2.11 -6.93 -16.41
N THR A 74 -1.62 -5.68 -16.46
CA THR A 74 -0.53 -5.27 -17.34
C THR A 74 0.82 -5.18 -16.64
N ASP A 75 0.84 -5.01 -15.32
CA ASP A 75 2.08 -4.93 -14.53
C ASP A 75 1.89 -5.55 -13.14
N SER A 76 2.61 -6.63 -12.89
CA SER A 76 2.55 -7.38 -11.64
C SER A 76 3.07 -6.64 -10.39
N THR A 77 3.66 -5.45 -10.56
CA THR A 77 4.13 -4.57 -9.49
C THR A 77 3.08 -3.53 -9.09
N TRP A 78 2.03 -3.35 -9.88
CA TRP A 78 1.00 -2.35 -9.62
C TRP A 78 -0.20 -2.99 -8.94
N ARG A 79 -0.80 -2.25 -8.01
CA ARG A 79 -1.96 -2.65 -7.23
C ARG A 79 -3.03 -1.58 -7.32
N GLU A 80 -4.25 -2.00 -7.58
CA GLU A 80 -5.44 -1.19 -7.35
C GLU A 80 -6.01 -1.54 -5.96
N ILE A 81 -6.50 -0.53 -5.24
CA ILE A 81 -7.09 -0.68 -3.91
C ILE A 81 -8.53 -0.17 -3.97
N GLN A 82 -9.49 -1.08 -3.99
CA GLN A 82 -10.91 -0.78 -4.16
C GLN A 82 -11.68 -0.89 -2.85
N SER A 83 -12.62 0.01 -2.61
CA SER A 83 -13.47 -0.01 -1.42
C SER A 83 -14.60 -1.05 -1.56
N GLU A 84 -14.73 -1.95 -0.59
CA GLU A 84 -15.90 -2.84 -0.51
C GLU A 84 -17.13 -2.11 0.04
N THR A 85 -16.92 -1.01 0.79
CA THR A 85 -18.01 -0.19 1.34
C THR A 85 -18.69 0.63 0.24
N TYR A 86 -17.91 1.20 -0.67
CA TYR A 86 -18.41 2.00 -1.79
C TYR A 86 -18.09 1.32 -3.12
N ARG A 87 -19.05 0.52 -3.63
CA ARG A 87 -18.86 -0.21 -4.90
C ARG A 87 -18.48 0.71 -6.06
N GLY A 88 -17.45 0.29 -6.80
CA GLY A 88 -16.90 1.04 -7.94
C GLY A 88 -16.02 2.22 -7.54
N ILE A 89 -15.65 2.35 -6.26
CA ILE A 89 -14.76 3.39 -5.78
C ILE A 89 -13.40 2.81 -5.44
N SER A 90 -12.36 3.34 -6.07
CA SER A 90 -10.97 3.00 -5.82
C SER A 90 -10.27 4.11 -5.05
N LEU A 91 -9.19 3.77 -4.36
CA LEU A 91 -8.30 4.77 -3.79
C LEU A 91 -7.50 5.41 -4.93
N GLY A 92 -7.53 6.74 -4.99
CA GLY A 92 -6.89 7.51 -6.03
C GLY A 92 -6.05 8.64 -5.47
N TYR A 93 -5.20 9.18 -6.35
CA TYR A 93 -4.42 10.36 -6.09
C TYR A 93 -4.43 11.30 -7.30
N PRO A 94 -4.70 12.61 -7.10
CA PRO A 94 -4.72 13.57 -8.21
C PRO A 94 -3.34 13.80 -8.87
N THR A 95 -2.27 13.74 -8.07
CA THR A 95 -0.89 13.98 -8.52
C THR A 95 0.10 13.35 -7.54
N ALA A 96 1.27 12.95 -8.01
CA ALA A 96 2.39 12.51 -7.17
C ALA A 96 3.19 13.71 -6.64
N LYS A 97 2.56 14.57 -5.85
CA LYS A 97 3.25 15.65 -5.10
C LYS A 97 3.11 15.36 -3.60
N SER A 98 4.07 15.86 -2.81
CA SER A 98 4.00 15.76 -1.36
C SER A 98 2.78 16.50 -0.81
N ASP A 99 2.29 16.06 0.34
CA ASP A 99 1.19 16.66 1.10
C ASP A 99 -0.17 16.66 0.35
N ILE A 100 -0.26 15.87 -0.73
CA ILE A 100 -1.50 15.62 -1.45
C ILE A 100 -2.23 14.45 -0.80
N ARG A 101 -3.55 14.60 -0.63
CA ARG A 101 -4.38 13.57 -0.04
C ARG A 101 -4.76 12.52 -1.07
N VAL A 102 -4.72 11.27 -0.65
CA VAL A 102 -5.41 10.20 -1.38
C VAL A 102 -6.91 10.30 -1.08
N ARG A 103 -7.74 9.94 -2.06
CA ARG A 103 -9.20 10.09 -1.98
C ARG A 103 -9.91 8.95 -2.68
N GLY A 104 -11.18 8.75 -2.39
CA GLY A 104 -12.03 7.88 -3.20
C GLY A 104 -12.24 8.49 -4.59
N ILE A 105 -12.20 7.65 -5.62
CA ILE A 105 -12.44 8.02 -7.02
C ILE A 105 -13.27 6.94 -7.71
N ASP A 106 -14.05 7.32 -8.71
CA ASP A 106 -14.77 6.39 -9.59
C ASP A 106 -14.02 6.19 -10.91
N GLU A 107 -14.57 5.33 -11.77
CA GLU A 107 -14.04 4.99 -13.10
C GLU A 107 -13.94 6.18 -14.08
N ASN A 108 -14.67 7.28 -13.81
CA ASN A 108 -14.66 8.47 -14.67
C ASN A 108 -13.63 9.51 -14.20
N SER A 109 -12.96 9.25 -13.07
CA SER A 109 -11.92 10.13 -12.54
C SER A 109 -10.73 10.21 -13.48
N LYS A 110 -10.12 11.39 -13.54
CA LYS A 110 -8.83 11.61 -14.22
C LYS A 110 -7.63 11.38 -13.29
N ASP A 111 -7.90 11.07 -12.03
CA ASP A 111 -6.88 10.76 -11.05
C ASP A 111 -6.23 9.41 -11.34
N PHE A 112 -5.01 9.24 -10.87
CA PHE A 112 -4.32 7.98 -10.91
C PHE A 112 -4.78 7.08 -9.75
N TYR A 113 -4.72 5.76 -9.93
CA TYR A 113 -5.28 4.80 -8.97
C TYR A 113 -4.44 3.54 -8.76
N TYR A 114 -3.32 3.41 -9.47
CA TYR A 114 -2.37 2.33 -9.27
C TYR A 114 -1.26 2.72 -8.29
N PHE A 115 -0.94 1.80 -7.40
CA PHE A 115 0.13 1.94 -6.42
C PHE A 115 1.17 0.84 -6.57
N ASN A 116 2.42 1.17 -6.33
CA ASN A 116 3.49 0.21 -6.16
C ASN A 116 3.63 -0.13 -4.67
N MET A 117 3.71 -1.41 -4.33
CA MET A 117 3.87 -1.86 -2.94
C MET A 117 5.26 -2.46 -2.76
N VAL A 118 6.02 -1.91 -1.82
CA VAL A 118 7.40 -2.33 -1.56
C VAL A 118 7.53 -2.79 -0.11
N ASP A 119 7.86 -4.06 0.06
CA ASP A 119 8.35 -4.66 1.30
C ASP A 119 9.88 -4.60 1.30
N ASN A 120 10.45 -3.61 2.01
CA ASN A 120 11.89 -3.53 2.18
C ASN A 120 12.39 -4.60 3.15
N GLU A 121 13.65 -5.01 2.99
CA GLU A 121 14.33 -5.88 3.95
C GLU A 121 14.23 -5.30 5.37
N GLY A 122 13.72 -6.12 6.30
CA GLY A 122 13.50 -5.72 7.70
C GLY A 122 12.05 -5.36 8.05
N LEU A 123 11.14 -5.27 7.07
CA LEU A 123 9.70 -5.21 7.35
C LEU A 123 9.15 -6.59 7.72
N LYS A 124 8.19 -6.61 8.67
CA LYS A 124 7.42 -7.83 8.97
C LYS A 124 6.44 -8.11 7.83
N GLU A 125 6.03 -9.37 7.67
CA GLU A 125 5.00 -9.75 6.69
C GLU A 125 3.72 -8.91 6.87
N GLY A 126 3.10 -8.54 5.75
CA GLY A 126 1.90 -7.70 5.73
C GLY A 126 2.18 -6.20 5.79
N TYR A 127 3.43 -5.77 6.05
CA TYR A 127 3.81 -4.36 6.06
C TYR A 127 4.42 -3.94 4.73
N TYR A 128 3.89 -2.88 4.13
CA TYR A 128 4.32 -2.36 2.84
C TYR A 128 4.42 -0.84 2.87
N TYR A 129 5.44 -0.31 2.22
CA TYR A 129 5.43 1.08 1.76
C TYR A 129 4.65 1.15 0.44
N VAL A 130 3.68 2.05 0.37
CA VAL A 130 2.77 2.16 -0.77
C VAL A 130 3.09 3.45 -1.51
N PHE A 131 3.42 3.37 -2.80
CA PHE A 131 3.85 4.50 -3.61
C PHE A 131 2.90 4.72 -4.78
N PRO A 132 2.64 5.96 -5.22
CA PRO A 132 2.08 6.22 -6.56
C PRO A 132 2.86 5.48 -7.65
N TYR A 133 2.20 4.83 -8.62
CA TYR A 133 2.95 4.18 -9.71
C TYR A 133 3.83 5.18 -10.50
N THR A 134 3.42 6.46 -10.51
CA THR A 134 4.11 7.55 -11.19
C THR A 134 5.33 8.10 -10.44
N SER A 135 5.59 7.69 -9.20
CA SER A 135 6.75 8.16 -8.42
C SER A 135 7.14 7.20 -7.30
N ARG A 136 8.44 6.90 -7.20
CA ARG A 136 9.01 6.09 -6.11
C ARG A 136 9.54 6.93 -4.94
N ASP A 137 9.43 8.25 -5.02
CA ASP A 137 9.95 9.16 -4.01
C ASP A 137 8.88 9.58 -2.99
N ILE A 138 7.66 9.02 -3.12
CA ILE A 138 6.47 9.47 -2.41
C ILE A 138 5.69 8.28 -1.85
N VAL A 139 5.42 8.25 -0.54
CA VAL A 139 4.72 7.14 0.14
C VAL A 139 3.35 7.58 0.65
N VAL A 140 2.33 6.75 0.47
CA VAL A 140 1.02 6.89 1.12
C VAL A 140 1.19 6.62 2.61
N ASN A 141 1.20 7.68 3.42
CA ASN A 141 1.28 7.58 4.87
C ASN A 141 0.51 8.69 5.55
N GLY A 142 -0.27 8.32 6.56
CA GLY A 142 -1.06 9.22 7.40
C GLY A 142 -0.21 10.35 8.00
N ASP A 143 -0.87 11.43 8.39
CA ASP A 143 -0.22 12.60 8.96
C ASP A 143 0.69 12.24 10.16
N SER A 144 1.97 12.60 10.13
CA SER A 144 2.93 12.52 11.22
C SER A 144 2.74 13.67 12.21
N ARG A 145 1.97 14.69 11.83
CA ARG A 145 1.50 15.74 12.73
C ARG A 145 0.19 15.29 13.37
N ILE A 146 0.24 14.16 14.09
CA ILE A 146 -0.78 13.87 15.09
C ILE A 146 -0.52 14.83 16.25
N GLU A 147 -0.92 16.08 16.06
CA GLU A 147 -1.13 16.97 17.18
C GLU A 147 -2.17 16.31 18.09
N SER A 148 -2.03 16.48 19.40
CA SER A 148 -2.89 15.88 20.43
C SER A 148 -4.40 16.16 20.25
N ARG A 149 -4.77 17.10 19.36
CA ARG A 149 -6.13 17.43 18.92
C ARG A 149 -6.68 16.57 17.76
N ASN A 150 -5.84 15.88 16.98
CA ASN A 150 -6.23 15.05 15.83
C ASN A 150 -6.36 13.55 16.17
N ARG A 151 -6.53 13.22 17.46
CA ARG A 151 -6.60 11.85 17.99
C ARG A 151 -7.77 11.01 17.48
N PHE A 152 -8.67 11.54 16.64
CA PHE A 152 -9.90 10.84 16.22
C PHE A 152 -9.99 10.58 14.70
N ALA A 153 -9.14 11.20 13.87
CA ALA A 153 -9.01 10.91 12.43
C ALA A 153 -7.82 11.71 11.87
N SER A 154 -6.91 11.06 11.16
CA SER A 154 -5.84 11.75 10.42
C SER A 154 -6.05 11.55 8.93
N PRO A 155 -5.99 12.59 8.07
CA PRO A 155 -6.12 12.39 6.63
C PRO A 155 -4.99 11.49 6.08
N ALA A 156 -5.30 10.70 5.06
CA ALA A 156 -4.34 9.88 4.35
C ALA A 156 -3.62 10.75 3.29
N TYR A 157 -2.31 10.87 3.41
CA TYR A 157 -1.48 11.72 2.55
C TYR A 157 -0.46 10.90 1.77
N LEU A 158 0.01 11.49 0.68
CA LEU A 158 1.27 11.21 0.04
C LEU A 158 2.38 12.02 0.71
N ARG A 159 3.32 11.34 1.38
CA ARG A 159 4.52 11.91 2.03
C ARG A 159 5.72 11.84 1.10
N GLY A 160 6.67 12.78 1.25
CA GLY A 160 7.86 12.90 0.41
C GLY A 160 8.99 11.89 0.71
N ASN A 161 10.19 12.22 0.22
CA ASN A 161 11.38 11.36 0.15
C ASN A 161 11.61 10.52 1.42
N ILE A 162 11.89 9.22 1.23
CA ILE A 162 12.17 8.20 2.26
C ILE A 162 13.21 8.65 3.31
N THR A 163 14.09 9.59 2.93
CA THR A 163 15.13 10.15 3.80
C THR A 163 14.66 11.20 4.81
N GLN A 164 13.40 11.66 4.76
CA GLN A 164 12.85 12.68 5.66
C GLN A 164 11.76 12.13 6.59
N LEU A 165 12.13 11.97 7.88
CA LEU A 165 11.30 11.59 9.05
C LEU A 165 10.75 10.14 9.01
N PRO A 166 10.46 9.49 10.15
CA PRO A 166 10.09 8.08 10.15
C PRO A 166 8.74 7.89 9.47
N MET A 167 8.78 7.47 8.21
CA MET A 167 7.64 6.95 7.48
C MET A 167 7.31 5.57 8.03
N LEU A 168 6.07 5.33 8.40
CA LEU A 168 5.63 4.05 8.92
C LEU A 168 4.99 3.25 7.80
N PRO A 169 5.34 1.99 7.57
CA PRO A 169 4.67 1.18 6.55
C PRO A 169 3.19 0.97 6.89
N LEU A 170 2.37 0.76 5.85
CA LEU A 170 0.98 0.34 6.03
C LEU A 170 0.93 -1.17 6.25
N LEU A 171 0.11 -1.60 7.20
CA LEU A 171 -0.20 -2.99 7.47
C LEU A 171 -1.47 -3.41 6.72
N PHE A 172 -1.33 -4.45 5.89
CA PHE A 172 -2.40 -5.13 5.18
C PHE A 172 -2.73 -6.44 5.89
N THR A 173 -3.82 -6.43 6.67
CA THR A 173 -4.30 -7.62 7.38
C THR A 173 -5.35 -8.33 6.52
N PRO A 174 -5.12 -9.57 6.06
CA PRO A 174 -6.11 -10.33 5.29
C PRO A 174 -7.43 -10.50 6.07
N VAL A 175 -8.58 -10.40 5.39
CA VAL A 175 -9.90 -10.65 6.00
C VAL A 175 -10.16 -12.13 6.21
N THR A 176 -9.61 -12.98 5.33
CA THR A 176 -9.61 -14.43 5.48
C THR A 176 -8.20 -14.86 5.87
N SER A 177 -8.05 -15.61 6.97
CA SER A 177 -6.80 -16.33 7.20
C SER A 177 -6.61 -17.28 6.03
N VAL A 178 -5.48 -17.15 5.31
CA VAL A 178 -5.07 -18.20 4.38
C VAL A 178 -4.83 -19.44 5.25
N GLN A 179 -5.80 -20.35 5.32
CA GLN A 179 -5.52 -21.70 5.76
C GLN A 179 -4.53 -22.26 4.73
N VAL A 180 -3.26 -22.33 5.12
CA VAL A 180 -2.31 -23.21 4.44
C VAL A 180 -2.85 -24.61 4.71
N SER A 181 -3.56 -25.17 3.74
CA SER A 181 -3.88 -26.59 3.74
C SER A 181 -2.55 -27.32 3.64
N ALA A 182 -2.05 -27.79 4.77
CA ALA A 182 -1.01 -28.80 4.80
C ALA A 182 -1.67 -30.15 4.50
N GLU A 183 -1.85 -30.42 3.21
CA GLU A 183 -2.03 -31.76 2.64
C GLU A 183 -1.13 -31.76 1.38
N ALA A 184 -0.16 -32.64 1.20
CA ALA A 184 0.04 -34.02 1.66
C ALA A 184 1.51 -34.34 1.97
#